data_AF-A0A2S9GP62-F1
#
_entry.id   AF-A0A2S9GP62-F1
#
_cell.length_a   1.000
_cell.length_b   1.000
_cell.length_c   1.000
_cell.angle_alpha   90.00
_cell.angle_beta   90.00
_cell.angle_gamma   90.00
#
_symmetry.space_group_name_H-M   'P 1'
#
loop_
_entity.id
_entity.type
_entity.pdbx_description
1 polymer ?
#
loop_
_entity_poly.entity_id
_entity_poly.type
_entity_poly.pdbx_seq_one_letter_code
_entity_poly.pdbx_strand_id
1 'polypeptide(L)' 'GITVAVDHTPGHTKGSVVFRVADGPQEITLTGDTLFQQTVGRTDLPGGSGRDLLESIVTKLLVLDDDTLVLPGHG' A
#
# COMPACT_ATOMS: atom_id res chain seq x y z
N GLY A 1 -18.70 12.62 7.63
CA GLY A 1 -18.36 11.53 6.70
C GLY A 1 -16.93 11.11 6.97
N ILE A 2 -16.46 10.05 6.33
CA ILE A 2 -15.05 9.63 6.37
C ILE A 2 -14.40 10.00 5.03
N THR A 3 -13.26 10.66 5.07
CA THR A 3 -12.44 10.98 3.91
C THR A 3 -11.44 9.85 3.68
N VAL A 4 -11.38 9.36 2.44
CA VAL A 4 -10.44 8.30 2.05
C VAL A 4 -9.55 8.84 0.94
N ALA A 5 -8.26 8.92 1.20
CA ALA A 5 -7.27 9.21 0.17
C ALA A 5 -6.91 7.91 -0.58
N VAL A 6 -6.64 8.04 -1.88
CA VAL A 6 -6.29 6.91 -2.75
C VAL A 6 -4.93 7.18 -3.37
N ASP A 7 -3.99 6.26 -3.15
CA ASP A 7 -2.66 6.29 -3.76
C ASP A 7 -2.51 5.12 -4.74
N HIS A 8 -2.25 5.44 -6.01
CA HIS A 8 -1.90 4.43 -7.02
C HIS A 8 -0.54 3.83 -6.70
N THR A 9 -0.49 2.51 -6.60
CA THR A 9 0.65 1.73 -6.12
C THR A 9 0.86 0.49 -6.98
N PRO A 10 1.11 0.65 -8.30
CA PRO A 10 1.29 -0.46 -9.20
C PRO A 10 2.47 -1.34 -8.77
N GLY A 11 2.38 -2.64 -9.02
CA GLY A 11 3.47 -3.55 -8.67
C GLY A 11 3.02 -4.99 -8.53
N HIS A 12 2.16 -5.29 -7.55
CA HIS A 12 1.47 -6.58 -7.49
C HIS A 12 0.54 -6.76 -8.70
N THR A 13 -0.23 -5.70 -9.00
CA THR A 13 -0.99 -5.56 -10.24
C THR A 13 -0.79 -4.15 -10.81
N LYS A 14 -1.15 -3.92 -12.08
CA LYS A 14 -1.14 -2.56 -12.67
C LYS A 14 -2.15 -1.61 -12.01
N GLY A 15 -3.23 -2.16 -11.44
CA GLY A 15 -4.34 -1.40 -10.86
C GLY A 15 -4.29 -1.32 -9.34
N SER A 16 -3.22 -1.79 -8.71
CA SER A 16 -3.08 -1.77 -7.25
C SER A 16 -3.16 -0.34 -6.72
N VAL A 17 -3.95 -0.15 -5.66
CA VAL A 17 -4.10 1.11 -4.94
C VAL A 17 -4.02 0.84 -3.45
N VAL A 18 -3.66 1.87 -2.71
CA VAL A 18 -3.70 1.91 -1.25
C VAL A 18 -4.74 2.95 -0.83
N PHE A 19 -5.50 2.63 0.22
CA PHE A 19 -6.45 3.56 0.82
C PHE A 19 -5.93 4.06 2.15
N ARG A 20 -5.93 5.38 2.34
CA ARG A 20 -5.50 6.02 3.59
C ARG A 20 -6.67 6.77 4.24
N VAL A 21 -6.80 6.60 5.55
CA VAL A 21 -7.85 7.21 6.37
C VAL A 21 -7.20 7.93 7.54
N ALA A 22 -7.30 9.26 7.55
CA ALA A 22 -6.64 10.12 8.54
C ALA A 22 -7.63 10.87 9.47
N ASP A 23 -8.91 10.46 9.50
CA ASP A 23 -9.94 11.08 10.33
C ASP A 23 -9.94 10.58 11.79
N GLY A 24 -9.04 9.65 12.13
CA GLY A 24 -8.92 9.02 13.45
C GLY A 24 -7.72 9.52 14.27
N PRO A 25 -7.50 8.96 15.48
CA PRO A 25 -6.34 9.28 16.31
C PRO A 25 -5.00 8.79 15.74
N GLN A 26 -5.05 7.92 14.73
CA GLN A 26 -3.91 7.30 14.06
C GLN A 26 -4.29 7.14 12.58
N GLU A 27 -3.36 7.39 11.66
CA GLU A 27 -3.57 7.13 10.24
C GLU A 27 -3.66 5.61 10.00
N ILE A 28 -4.68 5.18 9.26
CA ILE A 28 -4.86 3.79 8.85
C ILE A 28 -4.61 3.70 7.35
N THR A 29 -3.74 2.76 6.96
CA THR A 29 -3.37 2.50 5.57
C THR A 29 -3.73 1.06 5.20
N LEU A 30 -4.71 0.90 4.32
CA LEU A 30 -5.14 -0.39 3.77
C LEU A 30 -4.29 -0.68 2.52
N THR A 31 -3.31 -1.59 2.63
CA THR A 31 -2.28 -1.77 1.60
C THR A 31 -2.61 -2.80 0.53
N GLY A 32 -3.67 -3.59 0.73
CA GLY A 32 -3.97 -4.74 -0.12
C GLY A 32 -2.76 -5.67 -0.20
N ASP A 33 -2.34 -6.01 -1.42
CA ASP A 33 -1.17 -6.86 -1.66
C ASP A 33 0.10 -6.07 -2.00
N THR A 34 0.15 -4.77 -1.67
CA THR A 34 1.34 -3.94 -1.91
C THR A 34 2.41 -4.18 -0.85
N LEU A 35 2.02 -4.20 0.43
CA LEU A 35 2.93 -4.38 1.57
C LEU A 35 2.24 -5.25 2.63
N PHE A 36 2.96 -6.26 3.11
CA PHE A 36 2.58 -7.15 4.19
C PHE A 36 3.55 -7.03 5.37
N GLN A 37 3.24 -7.70 6.47
CA GLN A 37 4.22 -7.86 7.54
C GLN A 37 5.42 -8.65 7.03
N GLN A 38 6.60 -8.02 7.05
CA GLN A 38 7.90 -8.61 6.66
C GLN A 38 8.02 -9.04 5.19
N THR A 39 7.05 -8.77 4.32
CA THR A 39 7.10 -9.15 2.90
C THR A 39 6.20 -8.26 2.03
N VAL A 40 6.18 -8.50 0.71
CA VAL A 40 5.41 -7.73 -0.28
C VAL A 40 4.68 -8.66 -1.25
N GLY A 41 3.74 -8.12 -2.02
CA GLY A 41 3.04 -8.81 -3.10
C GLY A 41 3.96 -9.49 -4.09
N ARG A 42 3.56 -10.66 -4.58
CA ARG A 42 4.22 -11.28 -5.74
C ARG A 42 4.06 -10.40 -6.98
N THR A 43 5.06 -10.40 -7.87
CA THR A 43 5.06 -9.55 -9.07
C THR A 43 5.32 -10.33 -10.36
N ASP A 44 5.31 -11.66 -10.29
CA ASP A 44 5.66 -12.58 -11.36
C ASP A 44 4.47 -12.99 -12.25
N LEU A 45 3.26 -12.59 -11.88
CA LEU A 45 2.05 -12.80 -12.68
C LEU A 45 1.87 -11.71 -13.75
N PRO A 46 1.08 -11.96 -14.81
CA PRO A 46 0.83 -10.97 -15.86
C PRO A 46 0.35 -9.62 -15.30
N GLY A 47 1.11 -8.57 -15.59
CA GLY A 47 0.84 -7.21 -15.12
C GLY A 47 1.48 -6.86 -13.78
N GLY A 48 2.22 -7.76 -13.16
CA GLY A 48 3.11 -7.45 -12.04
C GLY A 48 4.43 -6.82 -12.50
N SER A 49 5.02 -5.99 -11.63
CA SER A 49 6.33 -5.36 -11.81
C SER A 49 7.00 -5.14 -10.45
N GLY A 50 8.12 -5.84 -10.20
CA GLY A 50 8.90 -5.66 -8.96
C GLY A 50 9.49 -4.25 -8.82
N ARG A 51 9.83 -3.63 -9.96
CA ARG A 51 10.31 -2.24 -9.99
C ARG A 51 9.23 -1.27 -9.53
N ASP A 52 8.04 -1.38 -10.12
CA ASP A 52 6.91 -0.49 -9.81
C ASP A 52 6.46 -0.69 -8.36
N LEU A 53 6.48 -1.94 -7.87
CA LEU A 53 6.15 -2.26 -6.49
C LEU A 53 7.09 -1.55 -5.50
N LEU A 54 8.40 -1.65 -5.75
CA LEU A 54 9.40 -1.01 -4.90
C LEU A 54 9.27 0.51 -4.95
N GLU A 55 9.08 1.09 -6.13
CA GLU A 55 8.87 2.52 -6.31
C GLU A 55 7.62 3.00 -5.57
N SER A 56 6.52 2.26 -5.68
CA SER A 56 5.27 2.51 -4.95
C SER A 56 5.48 2.50 -3.43
N ILE A 57 6.15 1.47 -2.90
CA ILE A 57 6.42 1.37 -1.46
C ILE A 57 7.28 2.55 -0.99
N VAL A 58 8.38 2.84 -1.69
CA VAL A 58 9.31 3.91 -1.30
C VAL A 58 8.64 5.29 -1.35
N THR A 59 7.84 5.56 -2.36
CA THR A 59 7.28 6.91 -2.58
C THR A 59 5.95 7.14 -1.87
N LYS A 60 5.21 6.08 -1.52
CA LYS A 60 3.86 6.18 -0.92
C LYS A 60 3.75 5.66 0.50
N LEU A 61 4.53 4.65 0.88
CA LEU A 61 4.39 3.99 2.19
C LEU A 61 5.53 4.36 3.14
N LEU A 62 6.78 4.39 2.67
CA LEU A 62 7.94 4.76 3.51
C LEU A 62 8.04 6.25 3.84
N VAL A 63 7.13 7.06 3.29
CA VAL A 63 7.01 8.50 3.58
C VAL A 63 5.93 8.81 4.63
N LEU A 64 5.18 7.79 5.07
CA LEU A 64 4.15 7.93 6.09
C LEU A 64 4.80 7.95 7.48
N ASP A 65 4.07 8.45 8.48
CA ASP A 65 4.53 8.48 9.86
C ASP A 65 4.74 7.05 10.40
N ASP A 66 5.76 6.86 11.25
CA ASP A 66 6.15 5.54 11.80
C ASP A 66 5.04 4.86 12.61
N ASP A 67 4.11 5.66 13.16
CA ASP A 67 2.94 5.15 13.88
C ASP A 67 1.75 4.88 12.96
N THR A 68 1.89 4.93 11.63
CA THR A 68 0.81 4.55 10.70
C THR A 68 0.43 3.09 10.88
N LEU A 69 -0.87 2.80 11.07
CA LEU A 69 -1.37 1.44 11.14
C LEU A 69 -1.53 0.85 9.73
N VAL A 70 -0.68 -0.11 9.38
CA VAL A 70 -0.74 -0.82 8.10
C VAL A 70 -1.60 -2.07 8.21
N LEU A 71 -2.64 -2.14 7.38
CA LEU A 71 -3.57 -3.26 7.31
C LEU A 71 -3.55 -3.91 5.91
N PRO A 72 -2.89 -5.06 5.76
CA PRO A 72 -2.77 -5.73 4.46
C PRO A 72 -4.03 -6.51 4.05
N GLY A 73 -4.08 -6.91 2.78
CA GLY A 73 -5.14 -7.79 2.25
C GLY A 73 -5.02 -9.25 2.71
N HIS A 74 -3.81 -9.67 3.08
CA HIS A 74 -3.47 -11.01 3.56
C HIS A 74 -2.46 -10.92 4.72
N GLY A 75 -2.29 -11.98 5.51
CA GLY A 75 -1.38 -12.06 6.65
C GLY A 75 -0.31 -13.13 6.46
#